data_AF-A0A969JVY0-F1
#
_entry.id   AF-A0A969JVY0-F1
#
_cell.length_a   1.000
_cell.length_b   1.000
_cell.length_c   1.000
_cell.angle_alpha   90.00
_cell.angle_beta   90.00
_cell.angle_gamma   90.00
#
_symmetry.space_group_name_H-M   'P 1'
#
loop_
_entity.id
_entity.type
_entity.pdbx_description
1 polymer ?
#
loop_
_entity_poly.entity_id
_entity_poly.type
_entity_poly.pdbx_seq_one_letter_code
_entity_poly.pdbx_strand_id
1 'polypeptide(L)'
;MSTLQTASAVETSDGLYRAVWRWHFFAGVVVAPLLLILAASGLVMLARAPIETALYGDALTVAPANSRQTPNAQLAAVRAAFPNAQPTLFVPPVGPDRSSEFSVVESHGHVAGHGHNEAALSVYVDPYTARVIGTVDPARTPYGWANAIHGTLLLGDVGDAIVEIAAGLAVLLIISGLYLARPRRQAWRSVLLPPVSLAQRTRTRGLHGAIGYWIALPLLFFLLSGLTWTNVWGGRVVQAWSTVSLERNPAPRSTTHTHDDLNRGPLEEVPWALEQTPMPESGSLAGTPGFRPSAGSRSRGRIRRTRWIQALSCGIATRRQRHVDCVRLHPRWRCRRARR
;
A
#
# COMPACT_ATOMS: atom_id res chain seq x y z
N MET A 1 22.27 -50.79 -23.95
CA MET A 1 21.53 -50.28 -22.77
C MET A 1 21.18 -48.79 -22.84
N SER A 2 21.87 -47.94 -23.61
CA SER A 2 21.58 -46.48 -23.66
C SER A 2 20.33 -46.06 -24.44
N THR A 3 19.80 -46.87 -25.37
CA THR A 3 18.62 -46.52 -26.19
C THR A 3 17.28 -46.70 -25.49
N LEU A 4 17.20 -47.62 -24.51
CA LEU A 4 15.98 -47.85 -23.72
C LEU A 4 15.75 -46.76 -22.66
N GLN A 5 16.83 -46.10 -22.21
CA GLN A 5 16.76 -45.01 -21.24
C GLN A 5 16.25 -43.70 -21.85
N THR A 6 16.57 -43.44 -23.12
CA THR A 6 16.11 -42.24 -23.84
C THR A 6 14.63 -42.31 -24.21
N ALA A 7 14.13 -43.48 -24.60
CA ALA A 7 12.72 -43.67 -24.94
C ALA A 7 11.79 -43.50 -23.73
N SER A 8 12.15 -44.13 -22.60
CA SER A 8 11.41 -44.02 -21.34
C SER A 8 11.42 -42.61 -20.75
N ALA A 9 12.53 -41.86 -20.89
CA ALA A 9 12.62 -40.45 -20.48
C ALA A 9 11.77 -39.50 -21.36
N VAL A 10 11.67 -39.77 -22.66
CA VAL A 10 10.83 -38.96 -23.58
C VAL A 10 9.34 -39.21 -23.34
N GLU A 11 8.91 -40.47 -23.18
CA GLU A 11 7.50 -40.82 -22.90
C GLU A 11 7.00 -40.25 -21.56
N THR A 12 7.81 -40.34 -20.50
CA THR A 12 7.48 -39.76 -19.19
C THR A 12 7.36 -38.23 -19.23
N SER A 13 8.19 -37.55 -20.04
CA SER A 13 8.15 -36.09 -20.19
C SER A 13 6.90 -35.57 -20.92
N ASP A 14 6.32 -36.37 -21.81
CA ASP A 14 5.08 -36.05 -22.50
C ASP A 14 3.84 -36.40 -21.67
N GLY A 15 3.92 -37.45 -20.85
CA GLY A 15 2.89 -37.78 -19.84
C GLY A 15 2.76 -36.69 -18.77
N LEU A 16 3.88 -36.26 -18.18
CA LEU A 16 3.90 -35.18 -17.17
C LEU A 16 3.35 -33.87 -17.74
N TYR A 17 3.77 -33.47 -18.96
CA TYR A 17 3.28 -32.25 -19.59
C TYR A 17 1.75 -32.25 -19.76
N ARG A 18 1.17 -33.37 -20.23
CA ARG A 18 -0.28 -33.52 -20.38
C ARG A 18 -0.99 -33.46 -19.03
N ALA A 19 -0.41 -34.08 -17.98
CA ALA A 19 -0.96 -34.03 -16.64
C ALA A 19 -0.97 -32.60 -16.07
N VAL A 20 0.16 -31.89 -16.17
CA VAL A 20 0.28 -30.48 -15.73
C VAL A 20 -0.69 -29.60 -16.51
N TRP A 21 -0.83 -29.79 -17.83
CA TRP A 21 -1.79 -29.05 -18.63
C TRP A 21 -3.24 -29.25 -18.17
N ARG A 22 -3.64 -30.49 -17.88
CA ARG A 22 -4.98 -30.80 -17.37
C ARG A 22 -5.22 -30.15 -16.02
N TRP A 23 -4.27 -30.29 -15.09
CA TRP A 23 -4.38 -29.68 -13.76
C TRP A 23 -4.42 -28.15 -13.83
N HIS A 24 -3.55 -27.54 -14.62
CA HIS A 24 -3.54 -26.09 -14.83
C HIS A 24 -4.88 -25.60 -15.41
N PHE A 25 -5.44 -26.30 -16.39
CA PHE A 25 -6.73 -25.94 -16.97
C PHE A 25 -7.88 -26.05 -15.97
N PHE A 26 -8.02 -27.18 -15.27
CA PHE A 26 -9.15 -27.39 -14.34
C PHE A 26 -9.03 -26.50 -13.10
N ALA A 27 -7.84 -26.37 -12.51
CA ALA A 27 -7.62 -25.44 -11.41
C ALA A 27 -7.87 -24.00 -11.87
N GLY A 28 -7.44 -23.64 -13.09
CA GLY A 28 -7.71 -22.34 -13.68
C GLY A 28 -9.21 -22.04 -13.82
N VAL A 29 -10.03 -23.00 -14.24
CA VAL A 29 -11.49 -22.83 -14.34
C VAL A 29 -12.14 -22.56 -12.98
N VAL A 30 -11.65 -23.20 -11.92
CA VAL A 30 -12.16 -23.02 -10.55
C VAL A 30 -11.69 -21.70 -9.94
N VAL A 31 -10.42 -21.34 -10.13
CA VAL A 31 -9.79 -20.19 -9.49
C VAL A 31 -10.06 -18.87 -10.24
N ALA A 32 -10.20 -18.91 -11.56
CA ALA A 32 -10.45 -17.71 -12.37
C ALA A 32 -11.65 -16.86 -11.92
N PRO A 33 -12.86 -17.40 -11.62
CA PRO A 33 -13.96 -16.58 -11.14
C PRO A 33 -13.66 -15.89 -9.81
N LEU A 34 -12.94 -16.55 -8.90
CA LEU A 34 -12.52 -15.95 -7.62
C LEU A 34 -11.52 -14.81 -7.88
N LEU A 35 -10.50 -15.04 -8.71
CA LEU A 35 -9.55 -13.98 -9.08
C LEU A 35 -10.22 -12.79 -9.79
N LEU A 36 -11.28 -13.02 -10.56
CA LEU A 36 -12.05 -11.93 -11.17
C LEU A 36 -12.81 -11.10 -10.13
N ILE A 37 -13.43 -11.75 -9.14
CA ILE A 37 -14.08 -11.06 -8.03
C ILE A 37 -13.05 -10.23 -7.25
N LEU A 38 -11.91 -10.83 -6.91
CA LEU A 38 -10.83 -10.15 -6.19
C LEU A 38 -10.23 -9.01 -7.00
N ALA A 39 -10.05 -9.17 -8.30
CA ALA A 39 -9.55 -8.10 -9.17
C ALA A 39 -10.56 -6.94 -9.25
N ALA A 40 -11.85 -7.24 -9.34
CA ALA A 40 -12.91 -6.22 -9.38
C ALA A 40 -13.01 -5.45 -8.06
N SER A 41 -12.98 -6.14 -6.91
CA SER A 41 -12.97 -5.49 -5.60
C SER A 41 -11.69 -4.69 -5.36
N GLY A 42 -10.53 -5.22 -5.75
CA GLY A 42 -9.25 -4.51 -5.68
C GLY A 42 -9.23 -3.23 -6.53
N LEU A 43 -9.90 -3.22 -7.68
CA LEU A 43 -10.05 -2.01 -8.51
C LEU A 43 -10.89 -0.94 -7.80
N VAL A 44 -11.96 -1.33 -7.12
CA VAL A 44 -12.76 -0.40 -6.31
C VAL A 44 -11.95 0.15 -5.14
N MET A 45 -11.15 -0.70 -4.47
CA MET A 45 -10.26 -0.29 -3.39
C MET A 45 -9.21 0.72 -3.84
N LEU A 46 -8.62 0.53 -5.04
CA LEU A 46 -7.66 1.48 -5.62
C LEU A 46 -8.30 2.85 -5.90
N ALA A 47 -9.60 2.87 -6.20
CA ALA A 47 -10.37 4.08 -6.45
C ALA A 47 -10.92 4.74 -5.18
N ARG A 48 -10.44 4.37 -3.97
CA ARG A 48 -10.91 4.90 -2.68
C ARG A 48 -10.97 6.43 -2.65
N ALA A 49 -9.85 7.11 -2.89
CA ALA A 49 -9.76 8.57 -2.76
C ALA A 49 -10.77 9.34 -3.64
N PRO A 50 -10.89 9.07 -4.96
CA PRO A 50 -11.89 9.77 -5.78
C PRO A 50 -13.33 9.40 -5.39
N ILE A 51 -13.60 8.14 -5.00
CA ILE A 51 -14.93 7.72 -4.55
C ILE A 51 -15.32 8.44 -3.25
N GLU A 52 -14.43 8.45 -2.27
CA GLU A 52 -14.68 9.08 -0.97
C GLU A 52 -14.83 10.60 -1.10
N THR A 53 -14.02 11.24 -1.95
CA THR A 53 -14.15 12.69 -2.19
C THR A 53 -15.51 13.02 -2.82
N ALA A 54 -16.00 12.18 -3.73
CA ALA A 54 -17.30 12.38 -4.37
C ALA A 54 -18.49 12.14 -3.42
N LEU A 55 -18.38 11.18 -2.49
CA LEU A 55 -19.47 10.81 -1.57
C LEU A 55 -19.46 11.56 -0.25
N TYR A 56 -18.27 11.87 0.27
CA TYR A 56 -18.04 12.38 1.62
C TYR A 56 -17.22 13.68 1.63
N GLY A 57 -17.16 14.40 0.51
CA GLY A 57 -16.38 15.64 0.37
C GLY A 57 -16.62 16.65 1.48
N ASP A 58 -17.88 16.81 1.91
CA ASP A 58 -18.26 17.75 2.98
C ASP A 58 -17.69 17.36 4.37
N ALA A 59 -17.47 16.07 4.62
CA ALA A 59 -16.85 15.59 5.86
C ALA A 59 -15.31 15.56 5.77
N LEU A 60 -14.76 15.44 4.55
CA LEU A 60 -13.32 15.31 4.31
C LEU A 60 -12.61 16.66 4.14
N THR A 61 -13.35 17.71 3.79
CA THR A 61 -12.79 19.03 3.45
C THR A 61 -13.24 20.10 4.44
N VAL A 62 -12.33 21.05 4.71
CA VAL A 62 -12.58 22.19 5.60
C VAL A 62 -11.99 23.45 5.01
N ALA A 63 -12.55 24.60 5.38
CA ALA A 63 -11.95 25.88 5.02
C ALA A 63 -10.69 26.12 5.88
N PRO A 64 -9.51 26.34 5.26
CA PRO A 64 -8.29 26.62 6.02
C PRO A 64 -8.41 27.89 6.87
N ALA A 65 -7.95 27.83 8.12
CA ALA A 65 -7.85 28.99 9.00
C ALA A 65 -6.45 29.14 9.62
N ASN A 66 -6.25 30.22 10.39
CA ASN A 66 -4.92 30.63 10.84
C ASN A 66 -4.31 29.75 11.95
N SER A 67 -5.13 29.09 12.77
CA SER A 67 -4.66 28.31 13.92
C SER A 67 -5.46 27.03 14.10
N ARG A 68 -4.76 25.88 14.10
CA ARG A 68 -5.34 24.58 14.39
C ARG A 68 -5.46 24.40 15.89
N GLN A 69 -6.59 23.85 16.33
CA GLN A 69 -6.81 23.37 17.69
C GLN A 69 -5.92 22.17 17.97
N THR A 70 -5.55 22.01 19.23
CA THR A 70 -4.75 20.86 19.66
C THR A 70 -5.55 19.55 19.47
N PRO A 71 -4.87 18.41 19.25
CA PRO A 71 -5.55 17.10 19.19
C PRO A 71 -6.40 16.83 20.44
N ASN A 72 -5.97 17.30 21.62
CA ASN A 72 -6.73 17.16 22.87
C ASN A 72 -8.05 17.95 22.87
N ALA A 73 -8.06 19.16 22.31
CA ALA A 73 -9.29 19.96 22.18
C ALA A 73 -10.28 19.28 21.21
N GLN A 74 -9.77 18.72 20.11
CA GLN A 74 -10.58 17.96 19.16
C GLN A 74 -11.11 16.66 19.80
N LEU A 75 -10.27 15.93 20.53
CA LEU A 75 -10.66 14.72 21.26
C LEU A 75 -11.74 15.02 22.32
N ALA A 76 -11.64 16.15 23.02
CA ALA A 76 -12.64 16.58 23.98
C ALA A 76 -14.00 16.81 23.29
N ALA A 77 -14.01 17.41 22.11
CA ALA A 77 -15.22 17.59 21.32
C ALA A 77 -15.82 16.25 20.85
N VAL A 78 -14.99 15.30 20.41
CA VAL A 78 -15.44 13.95 20.04
C VAL A 78 -16.05 13.23 21.23
N ARG A 79 -15.40 13.25 22.41
CA ARG A 79 -15.95 12.64 23.64
C ARG A 79 -17.24 13.28 24.10
N ALA A 80 -17.39 14.59 23.92
CA ALA A 80 -18.64 15.29 24.23
C ALA A 80 -19.78 14.90 23.27
N ALA A 81 -19.47 14.68 21.98
CA ALA A 81 -20.45 14.25 20.99
C ALA A 81 -20.81 12.76 21.09
N PHE A 82 -19.86 11.91 21.50
CA PHE A 82 -20.02 10.46 21.61
C PHE A 82 -19.66 9.97 23.02
N PRO A 83 -20.47 10.26 24.05
CA PRO A 83 -20.13 9.95 25.44
C PRO A 83 -20.04 8.45 25.77
N ASN A 84 -20.68 7.60 24.96
CA ASN A 84 -20.72 6.15 25.13
C ASN A 84 -19.70 5.40 24.25
N ALA A 85 -18.95 6.13 23.41
CA ALA A 85 -17.95 5.55 22.53
C ALA A 85 -16.53 5.90 23.01
N GLN A 86 -15.59 5.00 22.76
CA GLN A 86 -14.18 5.21 23.06
C GLN A 86 -13.45 5.57 21.76
N PRO A 87 -12.80 6.75 21.69
CA PRO A 87 -11.89 7.08 20.59
C PRO A 87 -10.66 6.18 20.63
N THR A 88 -10.34 5.53 19.51
CA THR A 88 -9.28 4.51 19.41
C THR A 88 -8.12 4.96 18.51
N LEU A 89 -8.43 5.72 17.46
CA LEU A 89 -7.46 6.22 16.49
C LEU A 89 -7.63 7.72 16.30
N PHE A 90 -6.53 8.43 16.09
CA PHE A 90 -6.51 9.80 15.62
C PHE A 90 -5.63 9.91 14.38
N VAL A 91 -6.23 10.33 13.27
CA VAL A 91 -5.52 10.61 12.02
C VAL A 91 -5.44 12.13 11.85
N PRO A 92 -4.24 12.72 11.87
CA PRO A 92 -4.09 14.16 11.66
C PRO A 92 -4.41 14.55 10.21
N PRO A 93 -4.82 15.81 9.98
CA PRO A 93 -5.17 16.27 8.64
C PRO A 93 -3.93 16.33 7.74
N VAL A 94 -4.00 15.65 6.60
CA VAL A 94 -2.91 15.55 5.60
C VAL A 94 -2.67 16.86 4.81
N GLY A 95 -3.55 17.85 4.95
CA GLY A 95 -3.48 19.15 4.28
C GLY A 95 -4.20 20.26 5.07
N PRO A 96 -4.03 21.55 4.71
CA PRO A 96 -4.71 22.67 5.36
C PRO A 96 -6.23 22.70 5.09
N ASP A 97 -6.67 22.04 4.04
CA ASP A 97 -8.05 21.93 3.57
C ASP A 97 -8.71 20.60 3.95
N ARG A 98 -8.08 19.82 4.84
CA ARG A 98 -8.55 18.49 5.25
C ARG A 98 -8.96 18.46 6.71
N SER A 99 -10.00 17.69 6.99
CA SER A 99 -10.43 17.40 8.36
C SER A 99 -9.50 16.42 9.06
N SER A 100 -9.53 16.45 10.39
CA SER A 100 -8.98 15.36 11.20
C SER A 100 -9.99 14.22 11.27
N GLU A 101 -9.52 13.00 11.46
CA GLU A 101 -10.38 11.82 11.63
C GLU A 101 -10.10 11.16 12.99
N PHE A 102 -11.16 10.78 13.67
CA PHE A 102 -11.12 9.95 14.87
C PHE A 102 -11.93 8.69 14.64
N SER A 103 -11.37 7.52 14.90
CA SER A 103 -12.16 6.29 14.95
C SER A 103 -12.72 6.13 16.36
N VAL A 104 -14.03 5.91 16.48
CA VAL A 104 -14.70 5.67 17.77
C VAL A 104 -15.40 4.32 17.78
N VAL A 105 -15.28 3.58 18.86
CA VAL A 105 -15.92 2.27 19.05
C VAL A 105 -16.94 2.37 20.17
N GLU A 106 -18.18 1.97 19.93
CA GLU A 106 -19.21 1.94 20.97
C GLU A 106 -18.95 0.79 21.96
N SER A 107 -18.94 1.14 23.25
CA SER A 107 -18.61 0.24 24.37
C SER A 107 -19.53 -0.99 24.53
N HIS A 108 -20.67 -1.05 23.82
CA HIS A 108 -21.68 -2.12 23.92
C HIS A 108 -22.02 -2.78 22.59
N GLY A 109 -21.32 -2.42 21.51
CA GLY A 109 -21.57 -2.96 20.17
C GLY A 109 -20.68 -4.17 19.86
N HIS A 110 -20.95 -5.33 20.45
CA HIS A 110 -20.54 -6.59 19.83
C HIS A 110 -21.44 -6.81 18.61
N VAL A 111 -21.24 -6.05 17.55
CA VAL A 111 -21.82 -6.42 16.27
C VAL A 111 -20.96 -7.56 15.76
N ALA A 112 -21.54 -8.76 15.78
CA ALA A 112 -21.07 -9.93 15.06
C ALA A 112 -21.09 -9.64 13.55
N GLY A 113 -20.18 -8.79 13.10
CA GLY A 113 -19.81 -8.64 11.70
C GLY A 113 -18.87 -9.78 11.36
N HIS A 114 -19.43 -10.93 11.00
CA HIS A 114 -18.62 -12.01 10.45
C HIS A 114 -18.02 -11.53 9.13
N GLY A 115 -16.70 -11.35 9.16
CA GLY A 115 -15.96 -10.61 8.15
C GLY A 115 -15.40 -9.34 8.76
N HIS A 116 -14.28 -9.51 9.46
CA HIS A 116 -13.30 -8.46 9.59
C HIS A 116 -13.71 -7.28 10.50
N ASN A 117 -14.78 -6.54 10.26
CA ASN A 117 -15.03 -5.18 10.80
C ASN A 117 -15.47 -5.16 12.28
N GLU A 118 -14.60 -4.70 13.19
CA GLU A 118 -15.12 -4.05 14.41
C GLU A 118 -15.85 -2.76 13.99
N ALA A 119 -17.01 -2.50 14.59
CA ALA A 119 -17.86 -1.34 14.29
C ALA A 119 -17.23 -0.03 14.80
N ALA A 120 -16.12 0.38 14.19
CA ALA A 120 -15.48 1.67 14.42
C ALA A 120 -16.13 2.71 13.50
N LEU A 121 -16.73 3.75 14.07
CA LEU A 121 -17.28 4.88 13.34
C LEU A 121 -16.16 5.92 13.10
N SER A 122 -15.94 6.35 11.86
CA SER A 122 -15.03 7.45 11.54
C SER A 122 -15.74 8.79 11.79
N VAL A 123 -15.23 9.56 12.74
CA VAL A 123 -15.72 10.89 13.13
C VAL A 123 -14.77 11.94 12.57
N TYR A 124 -15.27 12.79 11.70
CA TYR A 124 -14.50 13.89 11.11
C TYR A 124 -14.67 15.16 11.94
N VAL A 125 -13.54 15.79 12.23
CA VAL A 125 -13.47 17.01 13.04
C VAL A 125 -12.77 18.11 12.27
N ASP A 126 -13.32 19.31 12.31
CA ASP A 126 -12.64 20.50 11.80
C ASP A 126 -11.45 20.84 12.71
N PRO A 127 -10.20 20.76 12.21
CA PRO A 127 -9.01 21.01 13.01
C PRO A 127 -8.89 22.47 13.46
N TYR A 128 -9.62 23.42 12.88
CA TYR A 128 -9.55 24.84 13.21
C TYR A 128 -10.58 25.26 14.27
N THR A 129 -11.75 24.62 14.28
CA THR A 129 -12.84 24.95 15.20
C THR A 129 -13.08 23.90 16.28
N ALA A 130 -12.46 22.71 16.18
CA ALA A 130 -12.73 21.54 17.02
C ALA A 130 -14.21 21.13 17.03
N ARG A 131 -14.94 21.38 15.92
CA ARG A 131 -16.32 20.92 15.75
C ARG A 131 -16.34 19.60 15.00
N VAL A 132 -17.19 18.68 15.43
CA VAL A 132 -17.52 17.49 14.65
C VAL A 132 -18.32 17.94 13.42
N ILE A 133 -17.83 17.59 12.24
CA ILE A 133 -18.42 18.02 10.95
C ILE A 133 -19.11 16.87 10.21
N GLY A 134 -18.82 15.62 10.56
CA GLY A 134 -19.48 14.48 9.96
C GLY A 134 -19.04 13.16 10.56
N THR A 135 -19.78 12.11 10.21
CA THR A 135 -19.48 10.74 10.59
C THR A 135 -19.67 9.82 9.39
N VAL A 136 -18.76 8.88 9.21
CA VAL A 136 -18.83 7.86 8.17
C VAL A 136 -18.66 6.50 8.84
N ASP A 137 -19.56 5.57 8.52
CA ASP A 137 -19.45 4.17 8.90
C ASP A 137 -18.57 3.46 7.84
N PRO A 138 -17.30 3.11 8.16
CA PRO A 138 -16.37 2.52 7.20
C PRO A 138 -16.90 1.22 6.59
N ALA A 139 -17.65 0.42 7.35
CA ALA A 139 -18.19 -0.86 6.90
C ALA A 139 -19.27 -0.69 5.81
N ARG A 140 -19.92 0.48 5.75
CA ARG A 140 -20.94 0.81 4.75
C ARG A 140 -20.40 1.57 3.55
N THR A 141 -19.13 1.94 3.56
CA THR A 141 -18.51 2.61 2.41
C THR A 141 -18.31 1.63 1.24
N PRO A 142 -18.23 2.12 -0.01
CA PRO A 142 -17.86 1.28 -1.14
C PRO A 142 -16.49 0.61 -0.97
N TYR A 143 -15.55 1.30 -0.32
CA TYR A 143 -14.25 0.75 0.03
C TYR A 143 -14.39 -0.39 1.04
N GLY A 144 -15.17 -0.21 2.12
CA GLY A 144 -15.41 -1.24 3.14
C GLY A 144 -16.05 -2.49 2.55
N TRP A 145 -17.06 -2.33 1.69
CA TRP A 145 -17.66 -3.43 0.95
C TRP A 145 -16.67 -4.16 0.05
N ALA A 146 -15.87 -3.40 -0.72
CA ALA A 146 -14.85 -3.98 -1.59
C ALA A 146 -13.78 -4.72 -0.79
N ASN A 147 -13.31 -4.16 0.32
CA ASN A 147 -12.35 -4.79 1.22
C ASN A 147 -12.90 -6.10 1.81
N ALA A 148 -14.15 -6.09 2.26
CA ALA A 148 -14.81 -7.28 2.81
C ALA A 148 -15.00 -8.39 1.75
N ILE A 149 -15.33 -8.03 0.51
CA ILE A 149 -15.36 -8.98 -0.63
C ILE A 149 -13.95 -9.50 -0.94
N HIS A 150 -12.95 -8.62 -0.96
CA HIS A 150 -11.57 -8.97 -1.34
C HIS A 150 -10.91 -9.92 -0.34
N GLY A 151 -11.08 -9.68 0.96
CA GLY A 151 -10.51 -10.51 2.01
C GLY A 151 -11.35 -11.76 2.32
N THR A 152 -12.68 -11.61 2.44
CA THR A 152 -13.54 -12.68 2.99
C THR A 152 -14.70 -13.10 2.09
N LEU A 153 -14.85 -12.53 0.90
CA LEU A 153 -16.02 -12.77 0.04
C LEU A 153 -17.37 -12.51 0.73
N LEU A 154 -17.40 -11.72 1.81
CA LEU A 154 -18.57 -11.53 2.69
C LEU A 154 -19.03 -12.80 3.43
N LEU A 155 -18.14 -13.79 3.60
CA LEU A 155 -18.40 -15.08 4.24
C LEU A 155 -17.59 -15.29 5.52
N GLY A 156 -16.95 -14.24 6.05
CA GLY A 156 -16.09 -14.31 7.23
C GLY A 156 -14.94 -15.30 7.06
N ASP A 157 -14.60 -16.04 8.13
CA ASP A 157 -13.46 -16.96 8.18
C ASP A 157 -13.49 -18.03 7.08
N VAL A 158 -14.69 -18.49 6.71
CA VAL A 158 -14.85 -19.47 5.62
C VAL A 158 -14.41 -18.86 4.29
N GLY A 159 -14.79 -17.61 4.03
CA GLY A 159 -14.41 -16.93 2.81
C GLY A 159 -12.95 -16.51 2.78
N ASP A 160 -12.38 -16.12 3.92
CA ASP A 160 -10.94 -15.90 4.05
C ASP A 160 -10.15 -17.18 3.70
N ALA A 161 -10.55 -18.33 4.27
CA ALA A 161 -9.93 -19.61 3.92
C ALA A 161 -10.07 -19.96 2.43
N ILE A 162 -11.22 -19.65 1.81
CA ILE A 162 -11.43 -19.83 0.36
C ILE A 162 -10.47 -18.93 -0.45
N VAL A 163 -10.34 -17.66 -0.05
CA VAL A 163 -9.45 -16.69 -0.69
C VAL A 163 -7.99 -17.13 -0.56
N GLU A 164 -7.57 -17.57 0.62
CA GLU A 164 -6.22 -18.07 0.87
C GLU A 164 -5.90 -19.29 -0.01
N ILE A 165 -6.82 -20.28 -0.06
CA ILE A 165 -6.68 -21.45 -0.94
C ILE A 165 -6.62 -21.02 -2.41
N ALA A 166 -7.46 -20.08 -2.83
CA ALA A 166 -7.48 -19.59 -4.21
C ALA A 166 -6.17 -18.86 -4.57
N ALA A 167 -5.63 -18.03 -3.67
CA ALA A 167 -4.34 -17.36 -3.85
C ALA A 167 -3.18 -18.36 -3.91
N GLY A 168 -3.16 -19.37 -3.02
CA GLY A 168 -2.18 -20.45 -3.04
C GLY A 168 -2.24 -21.28 -4.33
N LEU A 169 -3.44 -21.63 -4.80
CA LEU A 169 -3.64 -22.31 -6.09
C LEU A 169 -3.24 -21.41 -7.27
N ALA A 170 -3.47 -20.10 -7.19
CA ALA A 170 -3.04 -19.14 -8.21
C ALA A 170 -1.51 -19.10 -8.35
N VAL A 171 -0.77 -19.19 -7.23
CA VAL A 171 0.70 -19.34 -7.25
C VAL A 171 1.10 -20.62 -8.01
N LEU A 172 0.45 -21.76 -7.72
CA LEU A 172 0.71 -23.01 -8.45
C LEU A 172 0.33 -22.91 -9.93
N LEU A 173 -0.73 -22.17 -10.27
CA LEU A 173 -1.13 -21.88 -11.64
C LEU A 173 -0.08 -21.06 -12.38
N ILE A 174 0.54 -20.06 -11.74
CA ILE A 174 1.63 -19.28 -12.35
C ILE A 174 2.84 -20.17 -12.63
N ILE A 175 3.26 -20.98 -11.65
CA ILE A 175 4.42 -21.87 -11.80
C ILE A 175 4.17 -22.90 -12.91
N SER A 176 3.01 -23.54 -12.90
CA SER A 176 2.62 -24.49 -13.95
C SER A 176 2.45 -23.81 -15.31
N GLY A 177 1.93 -22.58 -15.35
CA GLY A 177 1.81 -21.78 -16.57
C GLY A 177 3.17 -21.46 -17.19
N LEU A 178 4.16 -21.05 -16.39
CA LEU A 178 5.53 -20.83 -16.83
C LEU A 178 6.19 -22.11 -17.35
N TYR A 179 5.96 -23.24 -16.67
CA TYR A 179 6.40 -24.55 -17.16
C TYR A 179 5.78 -24.90 -18.53
N LEU A 180 4.48 -24.64 -18.70
CA LEU A 180 3.76 -24.90 -19.95
C LEU A 180 4.12 -23.92 -21.08
N ALA A 181 4.53 -22.69 -20.74
CA ALA A 181 4.94 -21.66 -21.69
C ALA A 181 6.29 -21.97 -22.37
N ARG A 182 7.07 -22.94 -21.87
CA ARG A 182 8.35 -23.31 -22.47
C ARG A 182 8.16 -23.76 -23.93
N PRO A 183 8.82 -23.11 -24.91
CA PRO A 183 8.73 -23.54 -26.30
C PRO A 183 9.35 -24.93 -26.49
N ARG A 184 8.54 -25.90 -26.91
CA ARG A 184 9.01 -27.27 -27.24
C ARG A 184 9.46 -27.41 -28.70
N ARG A 185 8.73 -26.80 -29.63
CA ARG A 185 8.96 -26.92 -31.09
C ARG A 185 8.90 -25.59 -31.84
N GLN A 186 8.79 -24.48 -31.12
CA GLN A 186 8.57 -23.15 -31.68
C GLN A 186 9.63 -22.17 -31.14
N ALA A 187 9.85 -21.05 -31.83
CA ALA A 187 10.73 -20.00 -31.32
C ALA A 187 10.08 -19.28 -30.13
N TRP A 188 10.88 -18.81 -29.16
CA TRP A 188 10.42 -17.98 -28.03
C TRP A 188 9.55 -16.78 -28.46
N ARG A 189 9.79 -16.23 -29.65
CA ARG A 189 8.97 -15.16 -30.24
C ARG A 189 7.48 -15.50 -30.30
N SER A 190 7.13 -16.75 -30.59
CA SER A 190 5.73 -17.22 -30.66
C SER A 190 5.04 -17.28 -29.29
N VAL A 191 5.82 -17.44 -28.21
CA VAL A 191 5.34 -17.45 -26.83
C VAL A 191 5.12 -16.02 -26.33
N LEU A 192 6.04 -15.11 -26.65
CA LEU A 192 5.98 -13.72 -26.22
C LEU A 192 4.99 -12.87 -27.02
N LEU A 193 4.85 -13.16 -28.33
CA LEU A 193 4.07 -12.40 -29.29
C LEU A 193 3.34 -13.36 -30.26
N PRO A 194 2.22 -13.96 -29.83
CA PRO A 194 1.45 -14.89 -30.66
C PRO A 194 0.81 -14.15 -31.85
N PRO A 195 0.80 -14.73 -33.06
CA PRO A 195 0.22 -14.07 -34.22
C PRO A 195 -1.30 -13.92 -34.07
N VAL A 196 -1.79 -12.70 -34.28
CA VAL A 196 -3.22 -12.37 -34.18
C VAL A 196 -4.07 -12.95 -35.31
N SER A 197 -3.46 -13.40 -36.42
CA SER A 197 -4.16 -13.96 -37.59
C SER A 197 -4.66 -15.41 -37.40
N LEU A 198 -4.41 -16.04 -36.26
CA LEU A 198 -4.80 -17.42 -36.00
C LEU A 198 -6.31 -17.58 -35.73
N ALA A 199 -6.81 -18.81 -35.93
CA ALA A 199 -8.15 -19.22 -35.51
C ALA A 199 -8.40 -18.91 -34.03
N GLN A 200 -9.64 -18.54 -33.69
CA GLN A 200 -10.02 -18.00 -32.38
C GLN A 200 -9.48 -18.81 -31.19
N ARG A 201 -9.63 -20.14 -31.21
CA ARG A 201 -9.18 -21.03 -30.12
C ARG A 201 -7.66 -21.01 -29.92
N THR A 202 -6.89 -20.91 -31.00
CA THR A 202 -5.42 -20.87 -30.94
C THR A 202 -4.96 -19.47 -30.54
N ARG A 203 -5.66 -18.43 -31.01
CA ARG A 203 -5.42 -17.03 -30.63
C ARG A 203 -5.64 -16.81 -29.14
N THR A 204 -6.77 -17.23 -28.57
CA THR A 204 -7.07 -17.03 -27.14
C THR A 204 -6.07 -17.73 -26.23
N ARG A 205 -5.67 -18.96 -26.59
CA ARG A 205 -4.61 -19.70 -25.89
C ARG A 205 -3.26 -19.01 -25.99
N GLY A 206 -2.91 -18.52 -27.18
CA GLY A 206 -1.68 -17.75 -27.39
C GLY A 206 -1.66 -16.49 -26.54
N LEU A 207 -2.74 -15.70 -26.55
CA LEU A 207 -2.86 -14.48 -25.76
C LEU A 207 -2.80 -14.76 -24.25
N HIS A 208 -3.49 -15.79 -23.76
CA HIS A 208 -3.41 -16.20 -22.36
C HIS A 208 -1.97 -16.56 -21.97
N GLY A 209 -1.27 -17.34 -22.80
CA GLY A 209 0.13 -17.71 -22.57
C GLY A 209 1.07 -16.49 -22.57
N ALA A 210 0.90 -15.58 -23.53
CA ALA A 210 1.74 -14.38 -23.64
C ALA A 210 1.51 -13.40 -22.49
N ILE A 211 0.25 -13.05 -22.22
CA ILE A 211 -0.12 -12.17 -21.11
C ILE A 211 0.34 -12.81 -19.79
N GLY A 212 0.03 -14.10 -19.59
CA GLY A 212 0.42 -14.86 -18.41
C GLY A 212 1.93 -14.84 -18.18
N TYR A 213 2.75 -15.00 -19.23
CA TYR A 213 4.19 -14.94 -19.13
C TYR A 213 4.70 -13.56 -18.71
N TRP A 214 4.18 -12.47 -19.31
CA TRP A 214 4.59 -11.10 -18.99
C TRP A 214 4.20 -10.69 -17.57
N ILE A 215 3.01 -11.09 -17.11
CA ILE A 215 2.52 -10.73 -15.78
C ILE A 215 2.92 -11.74 -14.71
N ALA A 216 3.52 -12.88 -15.05
CA ALA A 216 3.81 -13.95 -14.08
C ALA A 216 4.61 -13.43 -12.89
N LEU A 217 5.68 -12.68 -13.13
CA LEU A 217 6.51 -12.13 -12.06
C LEU A 217 5.78 -11.09 -11.19
N PRO A 218 5.19 -10.02 -11.76
CA PRO A 218 4.47 -9.05 -10.93
C PRO A 218 3.24 -9.66 -10.24
N LEU A 219 2.52 -10.57 -10.89
CA LEU A 219 1.37 -11.26 -10.30
C LEU A 219 1.80 -12.23 -9.19
N LEU A 220 2.92 -12.94 -9.36
CA LEU A 220 3.47 -13.80 -8.31
C LEU A 220 3.89 -12.96 -7.09
N PHE A 221 4.58 -11.85 -7.31
CA PHE A 221 4.93 -10.93 -6.22
C PHE A 221 3.68 -10.42 -5.51
N PHE A 222 2.67 -9.99 -6.25
CA PHE A 222 1.40 -9.50 -5.69
C PHE A 222 0.68 -10.58 -4.87
N LEU A 223 0.56 -11.81 -5.38
CA LEU A 223 -0.07 -12.92 -4.65
C LEU A 223 0.70 -13.31 -3.39
N LEU A 224 2.04 -13.36 -3.46
CA LEU A 224 2.86 -13.64 -2.28
C LEU A 224 2.73 -12.56 -1.22
N SER A 225 2.68 -11.28 -1.62
CA SER A 225 2.40 -10.19 -0.69
C SER A 225 0.99 -10.26 -0.14
N GLY A 226 -0.01 -10.70 -0.92
CA GLY A 226 -1.38 -10.88 -0.46
C GLY A 226 -1.51 -12.00 0.57
N LEU A 227 -0.82 -13.12 0.36
CA LEU A 227 -0.79 -14.25 1.28
C LEU A 227 -0.26 -13.87 2.67
N THR A 228 0.59 -12.84 2.80
CA THR A 228 1.05 -12.40 4.12
C THR A 228 -0.04 -11.77 4.99
N TRP A 229 -1.19 -11.40 4.41
CA TRP A 229 -2.35 -10.83 5.09
C TRP A 229 -3.46 -11.86 5.35
N THR A 230 -3.19 -13.14 5.06
CA THR A 230 -4.17 -14.22 5.31
C THR A 230 -3.91 -14.87 6.66
N ASN A 231 -4.96 -15.40 7.28
CA ASN A 231 -4.91 -15.93 8.64
C ASN A 231 -3.80 -16.99 8.85
N VAL A 232 -3.63 -17.95 7.93
CA VAL A 232 -2.67 -19.03 8.13
C VAL A 232 -1.26 -18.63 7.66
N TRP A 233 -1.12 -18.07 6.45
CA TRP A 233 0.21 -17.66 5.98
C TRP A 233 0.80 -16.49 6.77
N GLY A 234 0.03 -15.42 6.99
CA GLY A 234 0.46 -14.28 7.81
C GLY A 234 0.74 -14.70 9.25
N GLY A 235 -0.29 -15.25 9.91
CA GLY A 235 -0.25 -15.58 11.33
C GLY A 235 0.68 -16.72 11.73
N ARG A 236 1.05 -17.64 10.82
CA ARG A 236 1.91 -18.79 11.17
C ARG A 236 3.24 -18.85 10.44
N VAL A 237 3.29 -18.48 9.16
CA VAL A 237 4.52 -18.61 8.35
C VAL A 237 5.35 -17.33 8.43
N VAL A 238 4.68 -16.19 8.34
CA VAL A 238 5.34 -14.89 8.26
C VAL A 238 5.56 -14.27 9.65
N GLN A 239 4.69 -14.54 10.62
CA GLN A 239 4.85 -14.08 12.01
C GLN A 239 6.17 -14.51 12.67
N ALA A 240 6.74 -15.66 12.30
CA ALA A 240 8.05 -16.06 12.84
C ALA A 240 9.16 -15.00 12.60
N TRP A 241 9.03 -14.20 11.53
CA TRP A 241 10.01 -13.16 11.18
C TRP A 241 9.94 -11.93 12.09
N SER A 242 8.80 -11.64 12.73
CA SER A 242 8.66 -10.51 13.68
C SER A 242 9.41 -10.75 14.99
N THR A 243 9.74 -12.01 15.31
CA THR A 243 10.52 -12.39 16.50
C THR A 243 12.02 -12.11 16.37
N VAL A 244 12.51 -11.84 15.15
CA VAL A 244 13.91 -11.48 14.90
C VAL A 244 14.09 -10.00 15.21
N SER A 245 14.50 -9.68 16.43
CA SER A 245 14.75 -8.30 16.87
C SER A 245 15.93 -7.68 16.09
N LEU A 246 15.63 -6.92 15.03
CA LEU A 246 16.60 -6.11 14.28
C LEU A 246 16.89 -4.75 14.94
N GLU A 247 16.34 -4.49 16.13
CA GLU A 247 16.53 -3.24 16.85
C GLU A 247 17.99 -3.02 17.26
N ARG A 248 18.64 -2.07 16.60
CA ARG A 248 19.98 -1.56 16.94
C ARG A 248 19.97 -0.58 18.12
N ASN A 249 18.80 -0.20 18.63
CA ASN A 249 18.62 0.63 19.82
C ASN A 249 17.48 0.05 20.66
N PRO A 250 17.68 -0.28 21.95
CA PRO A 250 16.60 -0.76 22.79
C PRO A 250 15.62 0.40 23.04
N ALA A 251 14.48 0.37 22.36
CA ALA A 251 13.35 1.18 22.77
C ALA A 251 12.85 0.70 24.15
N PRO A 252 12.27 1.57 24.99
CA PRO A 252 11.63 1.15 26.22
C PRO A 252 10.54 0.12 25.90
N ARG A 253 10.65 -1.06 26.50
CA ARG A 253 9.75 -2.19 26.26
C ARG A 253 8.52 -2.04 27.14
N SER A 254 7.35 -1.93 26.53
CA SER A 254 6.07 -2.19 27.22
C SER A 254 5.89 -3.69 27.40
N THR A 255 5.24 -4.08 28.49
CA THR A 255 4.82 -5.46 28.73
C THR A 255 3.31 -5.64 28.64
N THR A 256 2.57 -4.56 28.36
CA THR A 256 1.11 -4.53 28.57
C THR A 256 0.31 -4.60 27.27
N HIS A 257 0.84 -4.05 26.18
CA HIS A 257 0.17 -4.02 24.88
C HIS A 257 1.16 -4.18 23.72
N THR A 258 0.78 -4.94 22.70
CA THR A 258 1.54 -5.08 21.44
C THR A 258 0.86 -4.25 20.35
N HIS A 259 1.54 -4.01 19.23
CA HIS A 259 0.91 -3.29 18.11
C HIS A 259 -0.23 -4.12 17.48
N ASP A 260 -0.26 -5.44 17.67
CA ASP A 260 -1.41 -6.30 17.32
C ASP A 260 -2.72 -5.82 17.96
N ASP A 261 -2.67 -5.26 19.18
CA ASP A 261 -3.85 -4.70 19.85
C ASP A 261 -4.46 -3.47 19.13
N LEU A 262 -3.74 -2.92 18.13
CA LEU A 262 -4.22 -1.87 17.22
C LEU A 262 -4.87 -2.43 15.95
N ASN A 263 -4.58 -3.69 15.58
CA ASN A 263 -5.24 -4.37 14.48
C ASN A 263 -6.65 -4.74 14.91
N ARG A 264 -7.56 -3.76 14.78
CA ARG A 264 -8.97 -3.93 15.13
C ARG A 264 -9.78 -4.16 13.88
N GLY A 265 -10.01 -5.43 13.63
CA GLY A 265 -10.88 -5.87 12.56
C GLY A 265 -10.17 -6.28 11.26
N PRO A 266 -10.64 -5.95 10.03
CA PRO A 266 -10.13 -6.50 8.75
C PRO A 266 -9.00 -5.67 8.18
N LEU A 267 -8.79 -4.51 8.76
CA LEU A 267 -7.71 -3.62 8.41
C LEU A 267 -6.62 -3.96 9.41
N GLU A 268 -5.68 -4.79 9.00
CA GLU A 268 -4.37 -4.80 9.62
C GLU A 268 -3.72 -3.44 9.30
N GLU A 269 -3.99 -2.45 10.14
CA GLU A 269 -3.37 -1.12 10.04
C GLU A 269 -1.89 -1.19 10.42
N VAL A 270 -1.56 -2.11 11.32
CA VAL A 270 -0.21 -2.48 11.69
C VAL A 270 0.22 -3.65 10.81
N PRO A 271 1.30 -3.49 10.02
CA PRO A 271 1.86 -4.60 9.26
C PRO A 271 2.25 -5.76 10.21
N TRP A 272 2.01 -7.00 9.78
CA TRP A 272 2.43 -8.23 10.49
C TRP A 272 3.85 -8.17 11.11
N ALA A 273 4.77 -7.43 10.49
CA ALA A 273 6.15 -7.28 10.96
C ALA A 273 6.26 -6.58 12.32
N LEU A 274 5.24 -5.81 12.72
CA LEU A 274 5.20 -5.02 13.94
C LEU A 274 4.22 -5.55 14.98
N GLU A 275 3.33 -6.48 14.63
CA GLU A 275 2.28 -6.99 15.54
C GLU A 275 2.80 -7.45 16.90
N GLN A 276 3.95 -8.15 16.93
CA GLN A 276 4.56 -8.65 18.16
C GLN A 276 5.45 -7.61 18.87
N THR A 277 5.56 -6.40 18.32
CA THR A 277 6.35 -5.31 18.91
C THR A 277 5.53 -4.66 20.02
N PRO A 278 6.07 -4.46 21.23
CA PRO A 278 5.36 -3.73 22.28
C PRO A 278 5.09 -2.27 21.90
N MET A 279 3.93 -1.75 22.31
CA MET A 279 3.58 -0.34 22.13
C MET A 279 4.46 0.58 23.02
N PRO A 280 4.96 1.71 22.50
CA PRO A 280 5.70 2.66 23.34
C PRO A 280 4.76 3.36 24.34
N GLU A 281 5.15 3.40 25.62
CA GLU A 281 4.44 4.21 26.61
C GLU A 281 4.82 5.69 26.50
N SER A 282 3.81 6.55 26.59
CA SER A 282 4.02 7.98 26.81
C SER A 282 4.47 8.21 28.25
N GLY A 283 5.74 7.95 28.56
CA GLY A 283 6.27 8.03 29.94
C GLY A 283 6.48 9.45 30.49
N SER A 284 6.13 10.50 29.75
CA SER A 284 6.41 11.88 30.14
C SER A 284 5.46 12.90 29.50
N LEU A 285 4.80 13.71 30.33
CA LEU A 285 4.15 14.98 29.92
C LEU A 285 5.17 16.11 29.71
N ALA A 286 6.43 15.89 30.09
CA ALA A 286 7.53 16.79 29.78
C ALA A 286 8.01 16.51 28.35
N GLY A 287 7.32 17.07 27.37
CA GLY A 287 7.87 17.22 26.04
C GLY A 287 9.17 18.03 26.14
N THR A 288 10.31 17.44 25.76
CA THR A 288 11.46 18.29 25.45
C THR A 288 11.11 19.09 24.20
N PRO A 289 11.45 20.39 24.11
CA PRO A 289 11.20 21.17 22.91
C PRO A 289 11.85 20.48 21.70
N GLY A 290 11.03 19.83 20.88
CA GLY A 290 11.45 19.28 19.60
C GLY A 290 11.90 20.42 18.71
N PHE A 291 13.17 20.37 18.27
CA PHE A 291 13.87 21.43 17.56
C PHE A 291 13.78 22.80 18.26
N ARG A 292 14.82 23.14 19.06
CA ARG A 292 15.04 24.55 19.40
C ARG A 292 15.18 25.32 18.07
N PRO A 293 14.35 26.34 17.79
CA PRO A 293 14.65 27.25 16.70
C PRO A 293 16.05 27.79 17.02
N SER A 294 17.00 27.56 16.12
CA SER A 294 18.37 27.99 16.33
C SER A 294 18.36 29.51 16.45
N ALA A 295 18.39 29.99 17.70
CA ALA A 295 18.71 31.36 18.02
C ALA A 295 20.03 31.66 17.32
N GLY A 296 19.98 32.64 16.41
CA GLY A 296 21.00 32.87 15.40
C GLY A 296 22.42 32.75 15.93
N SER A 297 23.07 31.62 15.65
CA SER A 297 24.51 31.59 15.68
C SER A 297 24.97 32.28 14.40
N ARG A 298 25.44 33.53 14.54
CA ARG A 298 26.32 34.15 13.56
C ARG A 298 27.63 33.37 13.56
N SER A 299 27.61 32.13 13.09
CA SER A 299 28.83 31.45 12.69
C SER A 299 29.26 32.10 11.38
N ARG A 300 30.37 32.84 11.43
CA ARG A 300 31.18 33.12 10.23
C ARG A 300 31.79 31.80 9.78
N GLY A 301 30.95 30.88 9.34
CA GLY A 301 31.34 29.65 8.65
C GLY A 301 31.80 30.03 7.26
N ARG A 302 33.12 30.11 7.08
CA ARG A 302 33.76 30.24 5.77
C ARG A 302 33.43 29.00 4.95
N ILE A 303 32.31 29.04 4.23
CA ILE A 303 31.98 28.03 3.22
C ILE A 303 33.04 28.14 2.13
N ARG A 304 34.04 27.25 2.16
CA ARG A 304 34.81 26.93 0.95
C ARG A 304 33.83 26.29 -0.02
N ARG A 305 33.19 27.12 -0.84
CA ARG A 305 32.44 26.65 -2.01
C ARG A 305 33.43 26.01 -2.97
N THR A 306 33.44 24.69 -3.01
CA THR A 306 34.01 23.91 -4.10
C THR A 306 33.32 24.38 -5.38
N ARG A 307 34.12 24.88 -6.33
CA ARG A 307 33.73 25.74 -7.45
C ARG A 307 32.90 25.08 -8.57
N TRP A 308 32.38 23.88 -8.40
CA TRP A 308 31.95 23.06 -9.55
C TRP A 308 30.44 23.02 -9.84
N ILE A 309 29.54 23.45 -8.95
CA ILE A 309 28.08 23.29 -9.17
C ILE A 309 27.35 24.60 -9.50
N GLN A 310 28.02 25.76 -9.50
CA GLN A 310 27.37 27.03 -9.83
C GLN A 310 27.35 27.40 -11.33
N ALA A 311 27.84 26.53 -12.22
CA ALA A 311 27.88 26.77 -13.66
C ALA A 311 26.64 26.27 -14.42
N LEU A 312 25.73 25.52 -13.77
CA LEU A 312 24.58 24.89 -14.45
C LEU A 312 23.21 25.55 -14.19
N SER A 313 23.13 26.55 -13.31
CA SER A 313 21.86 27.22 -12.98
C SER A 313 21.68 28.60 -13.62
N CYS A 314 22.49 28.97 -14.62
CA CYS A 314 22.35 30.23 -15.35
C CYS A 314 22.29 29.99 -16.87
N GLY A 315 21.39 29.10 -17.30
CA GLY A 315 21.28 28.69 -18.71
C GLY A 315 19.86 28.48 -19.25
N ILE A 316 18.78 28.65 -18.46
CA ILE A 316 17.39 28.41 -18.93
C ILE A 316 16.46 29.59 -18.61
N ALA A 317 16.99 30.81 -18.50
CA ALA A 317 16.15 32.01 -18.51
C ALA A 317 16.74 33.05 -19.44
N THR A 318 15.90 33.55 -20.35
CA THR A 318 16.10 34.72 -21.22
C THR A 318 16.90 34.53 -22.52
N ARG A 319 16.25 33.89 -23.49
CA ARG A 319 16.48 34.13 -24.92
C ARG A 319 15.99 35.53 -25.28
N ARG A 320 16.77 36.59 -24.98
CA ARG A 320 16.68 37.91 -25.65
C ARG A 320 17.86 38.81 -25.27
N GLN A 321 18.79 38.95 -26.21
CA GLN A 321 19.52 40.19 -26.56
C GLN A 321 20.05 41.07 -25.42
N ARG A 322 21.36 41.02 -25.17
CA ARG A 322 22.37 42.10 -25.33
C ARG A 322 23.56 41.85 -24.38
N HIS A 323 24.76 42.05 -24.91
CA HIS A 323 26.06 41.85 -24.27
C HIS A 323 26.18 42.55 -22.91
N VAL A 324 26.66 41.81 -21.90
CA VAL A 324 27.10 42.35 -20.61
C VAL A 324 28.45 41.70 -20.27
N ASP A 325 29.52 42.48 -20.35
CA ASP A 325 30.86 42.03 -19.96
C ASP A 325 31.04 42.12 -18.43
N CYS A 326 31.52 41.03 -17.82
CA CYS A 326 31.82 40.96 -16.40
C CYS A 326 33.34 41.05 -16.17
N VAL A 327 33.83 42.19 -15.69
CA VAL A 327 35.22 42.36 -15.24
C VAL A 327 35.33 42.17 -13.73
N ARG A 328 36.36 41.43 -13.31
CA ARG A 328 36.60 41.00 -11.93
C ARG A 328 37.40 42.05 -11.15
N LEU A 329 36.78 42.73 -10.19
CA LEU A 329 37.47 43.52 -9.16
C LEU A 329 37.08 42.98 -7.77
N HIS A 330 38.06 42.48 -7.02
CA HIS A 330 37.82 41.94 -5.67
C HIS A 330 37.63 43.09 -4.66
N PRO A 331 36.74 42.96 -3.65
CA PRO A 331 35.98 41.76 -3.29
C PRO A 331 34.46 41.92 -3.46
N ARG A 332 33.95 42.66 -4.46
CA ARG A 332 32.50 42.71 -4.77
C ARG A 332 32.24 42.84 -6.27
N TRP A 333 31.48 41.91 -6.84
CA TRP A 333 30.90 42.06 -8.18
C TRP A 333 29.81 43.12 -8.13
N ARG A 334 29.87 44.14 -9.00
CA ARG A 334 28.77 45.06 -9.25
C ARG A 334 28.45 45.04 -10.75
N CYS A 335 27.19 44.80 -11.10
CA CYS A 335 26.71 45.06 -12.46
C CYS A 335 26.68 46.58 -12.67
N ARG A 336 27.54 47.10 -13.53
CA ARG A 336 27.41 48.47 -14.06
C ARG A 336 26.68 48.38 -15.40
N ARG A 337 25.60 49.14 -15.57
CA ARG A 337 25.08 49.47 -16.91
C ARG A 337 26.20 50.21 -17.65
N ALA A 338 26.64 49.69 -18.80
CA ALA A 338 27.48 50.45 -19.71
C ALA A 338 26.71 51.72 -20.12
N ARG A 339 27.29 52.89 -19.90
CA ARG A 339 26.79 54.15 -20.45
C ARG A 339 27.43 54.32 -21.83
N ARG A 340 26.56 54.19 -22.85
CA ARG A 340 26.69 54.50 -24.27
C ARG A 340 27.74 53.71 -25.06
#